data_AF-A0A6M1YUU2-F1
#
_entry.id   AF-A0A6M1YUU2-F1
#
_cell.length_a   1.000
_cell.length_b   1.000
_cell.length_c   1.000
_cell.angle_alpha   90.00
_cell.angle_beta   90.00
_cell.angle_gamma   90.00
#
_symmetry.space_group_name_H-M   'P 1'
#
loop_
_entity.id
_entity.type
_entity.pdbx_description
1 polymer ?
#
loop_
_entity_poly.entity_id
_entity_poly.type
_entity_poly.pdbx_seq_one_letter_code
_entity_poly.pdbx_strand_id
1 'polypeptide(L)'
;CYGLRADFKSRLFEASKRLMEIADTIEEIKCTCNFCNKKSVMNLKHVDGFATVEGPSVQLGCEELFYPVCFNCYKKQIDDAKRLKLKEKAFAN
;
A
#
# COMPACT_ATOMS: atom_id res chain seq x y z
N CYS A 1 -13.95 12.66 -12.06
CA CYS A 1 -14.00 12.00 -10.72
C CYS A 1 -12.60 12.00 -10.12
N TYR A 2 -12.48 11.93 -8.80
CA TYR A 2 -11.18 11.76 -8.12
C TYR A 2 -11.32 10.75 -6.98
N GLY A 3 -10.23 10.07 -6.62
CA GLY A 3 -10.23 9.09 -5.56
C GLY A 3 -9.04 8.15 -5.62
N LEU A 4 -8.94 7.27 -4.63
CA LEU A 4 -7.90 6.23 -4.62
C LEU A 4 -8.16 5.21 -5.73
N ARG A 5 -7.14 4.97 -6.54
CA ARG A 5 -7.20 3.94 -7.59
C ARG A 5 -7.31 2.53 -7.01
N ALA A 6 -6.46 2.22 -6.03
CA ALA A 6 -6.28 0.89 -5.49
C ALA A 6 -6.07 0.91 -3.98
N ASP A 7 -6.39 -0.21 -3.34
CA ASP A 7 -6.14 -0.48 -1.94
C ASP A 7 -4.66 -0.77 -1.66
N PHE A 8 -4.34 -0.98 -0.38
CA PHE A 8 -2.98 -1.30 0.07
C PHE A 8 -2.46 -2.68 -0.37
N LYS A 9 -3.31 -3.51 -0.97
CA LYS A 9 -2.97 -4.81 -1.55
C LYS A 9 -2.77 -4.72 -3.06
N SER A 10 -2.72 -3.49 -3.61
CA SER A 10 -2.64 -3.21 -5.04
C SER A 10 -3.86 -3.67 -5.84
N ARG A 11 -5.04 -3.81 -5.20
CA ARG A 11 -6.28 -4.16 -5.88
C ARG A 11 -7.11 -2.91 -6.13
N LEU A 12 -7.66 -2.77 -7.33
CA LEU A 12 -8.55 -1.65 -7.63
C LEU A 12 -9.76 -1.66 -6.67
N PHE A 13 -10.15 -0.49 -6.20
CA PHE A 13 -11.46 -0.35 -5.57
C PHE A 13 -12.55 -0.58 -6.62
N GLU A 14 -13.67 -1.20 -6.25
CA GLU A 14 -14.71 -1.60 -7.21
C GLU A 14 -15.23 -0.42 -8.05
N ALA A 15 -15.55 0.69 -7.40
CA ALA A 15 -15.97 1.91 -8.10
C ALA A 15 -14.84 2.48 -8.98
N SER A 16 -13.61 2.52 -8.46
CA SER A 16 -12.44 3.00 -9.21
C SER A 16 -12.15 2.13 -10.43
N LYS A 17 -12.38 0.82 -10.35
CA LYS A 17 -12.23 -0.09 -11.49
C LYS A 17 -13.18 0.31 -12.63
N ARG A 18 -14.45 0.54 -12.32
CA ARG A 18 -15.41 0.96 -13.34
C ARG A 18 -15.03 2.30 -13.97
N LEU A 19 -14.57 3.25 -13.16
CA LEU A 19 -14.10 4.55 -13.64
C LEU A 19 -12.87 4.41 -14.56
N MET A 20 -11.92 3.53 -14.23
CA MET A 20 -10.74 3.26 -15.06
C MET A 20 -11.08 2.62 -16.41
N GLU A 21 -12.13 1.80 -16.49
CA GLU A 21 -12.57 1.16 -17.73
C GLU A 21 -13.19 2.13 -18.74
N ILE A 22 -13.77 3.24 -18.26
CA ILE A 22 -14.52 4.19 -19.10
C ILE A 22 -13.85 5.56 -19.25
N ALA A 23 -12.70 5.77 -18.61
CA ALA A 23 -12.04 7.07 -18.61
C ALA A 23 -11.34 7.34 -19.94
N ASP A 24 -11.67 8.46 -20.59
CA ASP A 24 -10.93 8.96 -21.74
C ASP A 24 -9.53 9.48 -21.33
N THR A 25 -9.44 10.08 -20.13
CA THR A 25 -8.19 10.66 -19.57
C THR A 25 -8.01 10.23 -18.12
N ILE A 26 -6.78 9.87 -17.76
CA ILE A 26 -6.38 9.52 -16.39
C ILE A 26 -5.20 10.39 -15.99
N GLU A 27 -5.37 11.16 -14.91
CA GLU A 27 -4.30 11.94 -14.29
C GLU A 27 -3.96 11.41 -12.89
N GLU A 28 -2.67 11.15 -12.66
CA GLU A 28 -2.16 10.67 -11.37
C GLU A 28 -1.59 11.83 -10.56
N ILE A 29 -2.09 11.99 -9.33
CA ILE A 29 -1.50 12.92 -8.35
C ILE A 29 -0.19 12.33 -7.85
N LYS A 30 0.91 13.05 -8.08
CA LYS A 30 2.26 12.60 -7.72
C LYS A 30 2.54 12.86 -6.25
N CYS A 31 3.06 11.84 -5.57
CA CYS A 31 3.63 11.96 -4.23
C CYS A 31 5.04 11.37 -4.20
N THR A 32 5.85 11.77 -3.22
CA THR A 32 7.18 11.20 -2.97
C THR A 32 7.05 9.98 -2.06
N CYS A 33 7.83 8.93 -2.33
CA CYS A 33 7.85 7.73 -1.51
C CYS A 33 8.42 8.00 -0.10
N ASN A 34 7.79 7.46 0.95
CA ASN A 34 8.28 7.64 2.33
C ASN A 34 9.69 7.08 2.59
N PHE A 35 10.13 6.07 1.84
CA PHE A 35 11.42 5.40 2.05
C PHE A 35 12.52 5.77 1.03
N CYS A 36 12.20 6.55 0.00
CA CYS A 36 13.16 6.94 -1.03
C CYS A 36 12.65 8.14 -1.83
N ASN A 37 13.50 8.77 -2.64
CA ASN A 37 13.12 9.97 -3.39
C ASN A 37 12.42 9.68 -4.74
N LYS A 38 11.79 8.51 -4.90
CA LYS A 38 11.09 8.12 -6.14
C LYS A 38 9.58 8.41 -6.04
N LYS A 39 8.92 8.47 -7.20
CA LYS A 39 7.45 8.61 -7.29
C LYS A 39 6.75 7.46 -6.55
N SER A 40 5.83 7.80 -5.65
CA SER A 40 4.92 6.88 -5.01
C SER A 40 3.84 6.41 -5.99
N VAL A 41 3.53 5.12 -5.98
CA VAL A 41 2.44 4.53 -6.80
C VAL A 41 1.61 3.50 -6.03
N MET A 42 1.92 3.29 -4.74
CA MET A 42 1.31 2.30 -3.86
C MET A 42 0.98 2.94 -2.50
N ASN A 43 -0.10 2.47 -1.89
CA ASN A 43 -0.39 2.72 -0.48
C ASN A 43 0.13 1.52 0.33
N LEU A 44 1.03 1.74 1.28
CA LEU A 44 1.56 0.68 2.14
C LEU A 44 0.94 0.79 3.54
N LYS A 45 0.22 -0.26 3.94
CA LYS A 45 -0.37 -0.34 5.28
C LYS A 45 0.66 -0.80 6.31
N HIS A 46 0.69 -0.14 7.46
CA HIS A 46 1.44 -0.56 8.64
C HIS A 46 0.50 -0.85 9.80
N VAL A 47 0.86 -1.85 10.60
CA VAL A 47 0.22 -2.19 11.87
C VAL A 47 1.35 -2.53 12.84
N ASP A 48 1.33 -1.91 14.03
CA ASP A 48 2.36 -2.09 15.06
C ASP A 48 3.80 -1.88 14.54
N GLY A 49 3.97 -0.91 13.63
CA GLY A 49 5.27 -0.59 13.03
C GLY A 49 5.71 -1.51 11.88
N PHE A 50 4.94 -2.56 11.56
CA PHE A 50 5.27 -3.50 10.49
C PHE A 50 4.34 -3.37 9.29
N ALA A 51 4.92 -3.45 8.10
CA ALA A 51 4.15 -3.46 6.86
C ALA A 51 3.28 -4.73 6.76
N THR A 52 2.05 -4.58 6.28
CA THR A 52 1.10 -5.69 6.19
C THR A 52 0.22 -5.63 4.94
N VAL A 53 -0.20 -6.81 4.46
CA VAL A 53 -1.23 -7.00 3.43
C VAL A 53 -2.52 -7.59 4.01
N GLU A 54 -2.62 -7.68 5.34
CA GLU A 54 -3.75 -8.25 6.06
C GLU A 54 -4.78 -7.18 6.47
N GLY A 55 -6.00 -7.62 6.73
CA GLY A 55 -7.11 -6.75 7.15
C GLY A 55 -7.99 -6.23 6.01
N PRO A 56 -9.01 -5.42 6.33
CA PRO A 56 -10.00 -4.92 5.38
C PRO A 56 -9.43 -3.83 4.48
N SER A 57 -9.88 -3.79 3.22
CA SER A 57 -9.51 -2.75 2.24
C SER A 57 -10.15 -1.40 2.52
N VAL A 58 -11.32 -1.38 3.17
CA VAL A 58 -11.99 -0.17 3.63
C VAL A 58 -11.72 -0.01 5.12
N GLN A 59 -10.89 0.98 5.47
CA GLN A 59 -10.55 1.34 6.83
C GLN A 59 -10.19 2.82 6.86
N LEU A 60 -10.70 3.54 7.87
CA LEU A 60 -10.31 4.93 8.09
C LEU A 60 -8.95 4.98 8.80
N GLY A 61 -8.09 5.88 8.34
CA GLY A 61 -6.75 6.11 8.86
C GLY A 61 -5.96 7.04 7.95
N CYS A 62 -4.97 7.72 8.50
CA CYS A 62 -4.08 8.62 7.78
C CYS A 62 -2.63 8.08 7.85
N GLU A 63 -1.69 8.95 8.20
CA GLU A 63 -0.25 8.66 8.21
C GLU A 63 0.12 7.65 9.29
N GLU A 64 -0.72 7.45 10.31
CA GLU A 64 -0.51 6.41 11.32
C GLU A 64 -0.67 4.98 10.76
N LEU A 65 -1.34 4.82 9.62
CA LEU A 65 -1.61 3.51 9.02
C LEU A 65 -1.11 3.36 7.58
N PHE A 66 -1.06 4.44 6.78
CA PHE A 66 -0.79 4.35 5.35
C PHE A 66 0.35 5.25 4.91
N TYR A 67 1.37 4.65 4.30
CA TYR A 67 2.49 5.37 3.69
C TYR A 67 2.43 5.31 2.16
N PRO A 68 2.48 6.45 1.45
CA PRO A 68 2.73 6.47 0.02
C PRO A 68 4.14 5.97 -0.30
N VAL A 69 4.25 4.90 -1.10
CA VAL A 69 5.54 4.31 -1.45
C VAL A 69 5.66 3.97 -2.93
N CYS A 70 6.91 3.91 -3.42
CA CYS A 70 7.18 3.29 -4.72
C CYS A 70 7.03 1.76 -4.62
N PHE A 71 6.79 1.10 -5.76
CA PHE A 71 6.60 -0.36 -5.79
C PHE A 71 7.79 -1.15 -5.21
N ASN A 72 9.02 -0.68 -5.41
CA ASN A 72 10.21 -1.36 -4.89
C ASN A 72 10.25 -1.32 -3.35
N CYS A 73 9.95 -0.16 -2.75
CA CYS A 73 9.86 -0.02 -1.30
C CYS A 73 8.66 -0.80 -0.75
N TYR A 74 7.51 -0.80 -1.44
CA TYR A 74 6.36 -1.64 -1.07
C TYR A 74 6.75 -3.12 -0.93
N LYS A 75 7.36 -3.69 -1.97
CA LYS A 75 7.78 -5.09 -1.98
C LYS A 75 8.81 -5.37 -0.88
N LYS A 76 9.83 -4.53 -0.77
CA LYS A 76 10.88 -4.67 0.25
C LYS A 76 10.30 -4.70 1.66
N GLN A 77 9.44 -3.74 2.00
CA GLN A 77 8.85 -3.64 3.34
C GLN A 77 7.96 -4.85 3.67
N ILE A 78 7.17 -5.33 2.70
CA ILE A 78 6.37 -6.54 2.88
C ILE A 78 7.25 -7.78 3.07
N ASP A 79 8.32 -7.93 2.29
CA ASP A 79 9.23 -9.06 2.42
C ASP A 79 10.00 -9.03 3.74
N ASP A 80 10.43 -7.85 4.19
CA ASP A 80 11.10 -7.67 5.47
C ASP A 80 10.16 -7.99 6.65
N ALA A 81 8.90 -7.52 6.61
CA ALA A 81 7.89 -7.86 7.62
C ALA A 81 7.62 -9.37 7.68
N LYS A 82 7.54 -10.06 6.53
CA LYS A 82 7.38 -11.52 6.48
C LYS A 82 8.57 -12.24 7.13
N ARG A 83 9.80 -11.81 6.85
CA ARG A 83 11.02 -12.40 7.43
C ARG A 83 11.06 -12.24 8.95
N LEU A 84 10.63 -11.09 9.47
CA LEU A 84 10.57 -10.86 10.92
C LEU A 84 9.54 -11.77 11.58
N LYS A 85 8.31 -11.86 11.03
CA LYS A 85 7.28 -12.81 11.51
C LYS A 85 7.76 -14.27 11.50
N LEU A 86 8.56 -14.67 10.50
CA LEU A 86 9.13 -16.02 10.43
C LEU A 86 10.19 -16.26 11.52
N LYS A 87 11.04 -15.27 11.77
CA LYS A 87 12.04 -15.34 12.86
C LYS A 87 11.37 -15.44 14.22
N GLU A 88 10.39 -14.59 14.51
CA GLU A 88 9.65 -14.62 15.78
C GLU A 88 9.02 -15.99 16.04
N LYS A 89 8.41 -16.61 15.02
CA LYS A 89 7.87 -17.97 15.12
C LYS A 89 8.95 -19.03 15.35
N ALA A 90 10.16 -18.85 14.82
CA ALA A 90 11.26 -19.79 15.03
C ALA A 90 11.85 -19.70 16.44
N PHE A 91 11.83 -18.52 17.07
CA PHE A 91 12.31 -18.31 18.44
C PHE A 91 11.26 -18.61 19.53
N ALA A 92 9.98 -18.68 19.15
CA ALA A 92 8.87 -19.01 20.05
C ALA A 92 8.57 -20.52 20.14
N ASN A 93 9.32 -21.36 19.40
CA ASN A 93 9.32 -22.82 19.49
C ASN A 93 10.61 -23.32 20.15
#